data_AF-A0A358PEQ3-F1
#
_entry.id   AF-A0A358PEQ3-F1
#
_cell.length_a   1.000
_cell.length_b   1.000
_cell.length_c   1.000
_cell.angle_alpha   90.00
_cell.angle_beta   90.00
_cell.angle_gamma   90.00
#
_symmetry.space_group_name_H-M   'P 1'
#
loop_
_entity.id
_entity.type
_entity.pdbx_description
1 polymer ?
#
loop_
_entity_poly.entity_id
_entity_poly.type
_entity_poly.pdbx_seq_one_letter_code
_entity_poly.pdbx_strand_id
1 'polypeptide(L)' 'MTNTPKLLHDAMKYSIDAGGKRIRPCLTLGVCDILGGNRKYAIRLGSGIEMIHTYSLIHDDLPCMDNDDMRRGKPSN' A
#
# COMPACT_ATOMS: atom_id res chain seq x y z
N MET A 1 17.92 6.67 9.71
CA MET A 1 16.50 7.06 9.92
C MET A 1 16.18 8.10 8.87
N THR A 2 15.16 7.87 8.04
CA THR A 2 14.76 8.83 7.01
C THR A 2 14.24 10.10 7.68
N ASN A 3 14.68 11.27 7.21
CA ASN A 3 14.37 12.58 7.79
C ASN A 3 12.94 13.05 7.40
N THR A 4 11.96 12.14 7.47
CA THR A 4 10.58 12.39 7.02
C THR A 4 9.81 13.12 8.12
N PRO A 5 9.08 14.21 7.80
CA PRO A 5 8.21 14.87 8.76
C PRO A 5 7.23 13.88 9.40
N LYS A 6 7.07 13.93 10.72
CA LYS A 6 6.26 12.98 11.49
C LYS A 6 4.83 12.86 10.96
N LEU A 7 4.18 14.00 10.67
CA LEU A 7 2.83 14.03 10.13
C LEU A 7 2.70 13.24 8.82
N LEU A 8 3.63 13.44 7.89
CA LEU A 8 3.62 12.74 6.61
C LEU A 8 3.83 11.23 6.80
N HIS A 9 4.78 10.84 7.65
CA HIS A 9 5.03 9.44 7.94
C HIS A 9 3.80 8.77 8.59
N ASP A 10 3.15 9.44 9.54
CA ASP A 10 1.97 8.93 10.23
C ASP A 10 0.77 8.80 9.27
N ALA A 11 0.57 9.75 8.35
CA ALA A 11 -0.45 9.67 7.30
C ALA A 11 -0.20 8.49 6.33
N MET A 12 1.04 8.29 5.88
CA MET A 12 1.40 7.15 5.03
C MET A 12 1.16 5.81 5.77
N LYS A 13 1.60 5.74 7.03
CA LYS A 13 1.44 4.55 7.87
C LYS A 13 -0.02 4.24 8.13
N TYR A 14 -0.86 5.25 8.36
CA TYR A 14 -2.29 5.11 8.60
C TYR A 14 -2.99 4.37 7.45
N SER A 15 -2.80 4.81 6.21
CA SER A 15 -3.43 4.17 5.05
C SER A 15 -2.91 2.75 4.78
N ILE A 16 -1.61 2.52 5.01
CA ILE A 16 -1.06 1.16 4.90
C ILE A 16 -1.66 0.26 5.98
N ASP A 17 -1.74 0.71 7.23
CA ASP A 17 -2.24 -0.07 8.38
C ASP A 17 -3.78 -0.16 8.42
N ALA A 18 -4.50 0.53 7.53
CA ALA A 18 -5.95 0.40 7.35
C ALA A 18 -6.38 -0.98 6.81
N GLY A 19 -5.44 -1.87 6.51
CA GLY A 19 -5.69 -3.28 6.19
C GLY A 19 -5.68 -3.55 4.69
N GLY A 20 -6.59 -4.40 4.20
CA GLY A 20 -6.66 -4.82 2.79
C GLY A 20 -6.25 -6.27 2.57
N LYS A 21 -6.71 -6.84 1.45
CA LYS A 21 -6.52 -8.27 1.13
C LYS A 21 -5.09 -8.62 0.67
N ARG A 22 -4.25 -7.61 0.42
CA ARG A 22 -2.85 -7.77 -0.03
C ARG A 22 -2.68 -8.67 -1.26
N ILE A 23 -3.65 -8.64 -2.18
CA ILE A 23 -3.65 -9.52 -3.37
C ILE A 23 -2.42 -9.27 -4.25
N ARG A 24 -2.01 -8.01 -4.44
CA ARG A 24 -0.87 -7.64 -5.30
C ARG A 24 0.48 -8.17 -4.79
N PRO A 25 0.88 -7.96 -3.52
CA PRO A 25 2.10 -8.56 -2.99
C PRO A 25 1.99 -10.09 -2.91
N CYS A 26 0.83 -10.66 -2.57
CA CYS A 26 0.64 -12.12 -2.59
C CYS A 26 0.85 -12.71 -4.00
N LEU A 27 0.32 -12.07 -5.03
CA LEU A 27 0.53 -12.49 -6.42
C LEU A 27 2.01 -12.38 -6.83
N THR A 28 2.68 -11.30 -6.43
CA THR A 28 4.11 -11.10 -6.67
C THR A 28 4.94 -12.24 -6.08
N LEU A 29 4.62 -12.65 -4.85
CA LEU A 29 5.27 -13.77 -4.19
C LEU A 29 4.94 -15.10 -4.87
N GLY A 30 3.67 -15.35 -5.20
CA GLY A 30 3.25 -16.59 -5.87
C GLY A 30 3.93 -16.80 -7.22
N VAL A 31 4.04 -15.74 -8.03
CA VAL A 31 4.78 -15.81 -9.31
C VAL A 31 6.27 -16.05 -9.09
N CYS A 32 6.86 -15.39 -8.08
CA CYS A 32 8.27 -15.63 -7.74
C CYS A 32 8.51 -17.09 -7.34
N ASP A 33 7.64 -17.66 -6.52
CA ASP A 33 7.74 -19.05 -6.05
C ASP A 33 7.61 -20.03 -7.24
N ILE A 34 6.66 -19.80 -8.17
CA ILE A 34 6.47 -20.63 -9.37
C ILE A 34 7.71 -20.62 -10.28
N LEU A 35 8.39 -19.48 -10.40
CA LEU A 35 9.55 -19.32 -11.27
C LEU A 35 10.88 -19.65 -10.58
N GLY A 36 10.86 -20.12 -9.33
CA GLY A 36 12.07 -20.44 -8.56
C GLY A 36 12.92 -19.21 -8.20
N GLY A 37 12.30 -18.04 -8.11
CA GLY A 37 12.98 -16.78 -7.84
C GLY A 37 13.37 -16.58 -6.38
N ASN A 38 14.13 -15.51 -6.11
CA ASN A 38 14.51 -15.17 -4.75
C ASN A 38 13.39 -14.40 -4.02
N ARG A 39 12.75 -15.10 -3.07
CA ARG A 39 11.65 -14.57 -2.27
C ARG A 39 11.97 -13.27 -1.52
N LYS A 40 13.22 -13.04 -1.09
CA LYS A 40 13.63 -11.78 -0.42
C LYS A 40 13.48 -10.58 -1.36
N TYR A 41 13.79 -10.74 -2.64
CA TYR A 41 13.60 -9.68 -3.62
C TYR A 41 12.12 -9.49 -3.98
N ALA A 42 11.36 -10.59 -4.07
CA ALA A 42 9.92 -10.51 -4.31
C ALA A 42 9.16 -9.85 -3.15
N ILE A 43 9.56 -10.06 -1.89
CA ILE A 43 8.99 -9.33 -0.75
C ILE A 43 9.23 -7.82 -0.90
N ARG A 44 10.45 -7.40 -1.24
CA ARG A 44 10.76 -5.98 -1.43
C ARG A 44 9.94 -5.37 -2.58
N LEU A 45 9.86 -6.07 -3.71
CA LEU A 45 9.06 -5.66 -4.85
C LEU A 45 7.56 -5.58 -4.51
N GLY A 46 7.02 -6.63 -3.89
CA GLY A 46 5.62 -6.70 -3.48
C GLY A 46 5.25 -5.59 -2.51
N SER A 47 6.12 -5.28 -1.54
CA SER A 47 5.93 -4.13 -0.63
C SER A 47 5.90 -2.81 -1.40
N GLY A 48 6.79 -2.61 -2.38
CA GLY A 48 6.77 -1.42 -3.22
C GLY A 48 5.50 -1.30 -4.06
N ILE A 49 5.02 -2.41 -4.63
CA ILE A 49 3.75 -2.46 -5.38
C ILE A 49 2.57 -2.10 -4.46
N GLU A 50 2.55 -2.61 -3.23
CA GLU A 50 1.48 -2.29 -2.28
C GLU A 50 1.54 -0.82 -1.81
N MET A 51 2.74 -0.22 -1.72
CA MET A 51 2.88 1.22 -1.48
C MET A 51 2.28 2.04 -2.62
N ILE A 52 2.57 1.69 -3.88
CA ILE A 52 1.98 2.35 -5.07
C ILE A 52 0.45 2.17 -5.06
N HIS A 53 -0.03 0.97 -4.77
CA HIS A 53 -1.47 0.72 -4.67
C HIS A 53 -2.13 1.57 -3.57
N THR A 54 -1.51 1.67 -2.40
CA THR A 54 -2.05 2.46 -1.30
C THR A 54 -2.07 3.95 -1.64
N TYR A 55 -1.02 4.44 -2.32
CA TYR A 55 -0.98 5.81 -2.84
C TYR A 55 -2.15 6.10 -3.78
N SER A 56 -2.45 5.22 -4.74
CA SER A 56 -3.53 5.46 -5.69
C SER A 56 -4.86 5.64 -4.96
N LEU A 57 -5.15 4.78 -3.97
CA LEU A 57 -6.37 4.86 -3.17
C LEU A 57 -6.49 6.17 -2.38
N ILE A 58 -5.40 6.65 -1.77
CA ILE A 58 -5.40 7.93 -1.04
C ILE A 58 -5.79 9.06 -1.98
N HIS A 59 -5.21 9.07 -3.18
CA HIS A 59 -5.52 10.10 -4.15
C HIS A 59 -6.95 9.96 -4.67
N ASP A 60 -7.39 8.75 -5.02
CA ASP A 60 -8.73 8.48 -5.53
C ASP A 60 -9.81 8.96 -4.54
N ASP A 61 -9.57 8.82 -3.23
CA ASP A 61 -10.50 9.25 -2.18
C ASP A 61 -10.64 10.79 -2.06
N LEU A 62 -9.76 11.60 -2.67
CA LEU A 62 -9.77 13.05 -2.52
C LEU A 62 -11.09 13.68 -3.04
N PRO A 63 -11.49 14.85 -2.52
CA PRO A 63 -12.74 15.51 -2.92
C PRO A 63 -12.87 15.83 -4.42
N CYS A 64 -11.75 15.93 -5.12
CA CYS A 64 -11.72 16.20 -6.55
C CYS A 64 -11.78 14.94 -7.44
N MET A 65 -11.75 13.75 -6.84
CA MET A 65 -11.90 12.47 -7.52
C MET A 65 -13.16 11.77 -7.04
N ASP A 66 -13.06 10.74 -6.18
CA ASP A 66 -14.23 9.98 -5.74
C ASP A 66 -14.94 10.62 -4.54
N ASN A 67 -14.25 11.49 -3.80
CA ASN A 67 -14.76 12.14 -2.59
C ASN A 67 -15.31 11.13 -1.56
N ASP A 68 -14.54 10.07 -1.33
CA ASP A 68 -14.89 9.00 -0.39
C ASP A 68 -14.52 9.42 1.04
N ASP A 69 -15.50 9.49 1.95
CA ASP A 69 -15.26 9.82 3.37
C ASP A 69 -14.63 8.65 4.17
N MET A 70 -14.78 7.42 3.68
CA MET A 70 -14.46 6.19 4.42
C MET A 70 -13.82 5.13 3.52
N ARG A 71 -12.73 4.52 4.01
CA ARG A 71 -12.07 3.39 3.36
C ARG A 71 -11.82 2.26 4.35
N ARG A 72 -12.29 1.06 4.01
CA ARG A 72 -12.14 -0.17 4.83
C ARG A 72 -12.64 0.01 6.27
N GLY A 73 -13.72 0.76 6.44
CA GLY A 73 -14.33 1.03 7.76
C GLY A 73 -13.56 2.04 8.62
N LYS A 74 -12.57 2.74 8.07
CA LYS A 74 -11.87 3.87 8.71
C LYS A 74 -12.06 5.14 7.87
N PRO A 75 -11.95 6.35 8.45
CA PRO A 75 -11.92 7.59 7.67
C PRO A 75 -10.84 7.55 6.59
N SER A 76 -11.15 8.09 5.41
CA SER A 76 -10.15 8.30 4.35
C SER A 76 -9.10 9.33 4.79
N ASN A 77 -8.00 9.42 4.04
CA ASN A 77 -6.83 10.24 4.37
C ASN A 77 -6.89 11.60 3.69
#